data_AF-A0A7U9S432-F1
#
_entry.id   AF-A0A7U9S432-F1
#
_cell.length_a   1.000
_cell.length_b   1.000
_cell.length_c   1.000
_cell.angle_alpha   90.00
_cell.angle_beta   90.00
_cell.angle_gamma   90.00
#
_symmetry.space_group_name_H-M   'P 1'
#
loop_
_entity.id
_entity.type
_entity.pdbx_description
1 polymer ?
#
loop_
_entity_poly.entity_id
_entity_poly.type
_entity_poly.pdbx_seq_one_letter_code
_entity_poly.pdbx_strand_id
1 'polypeptide(L)'
;MKYPKSEKPGFVADYKKILLEFLKYIITAQKKYYKKTTLQDADIQLELLRLFNDLSYDLKFIDEKRYLLISDRLCEIGRLLGGWIKSQKEKS
;
A
#
# COMPACT_ATOMS: atom_id res chain seq x y z
N MET A 1 23.05 -17.07 -5.73
CA MET A 1 22.53 -16.10 -6.73
C MET A 1 23.00 -14.72 -6.32
N LYS A 2 23.98 -14.13 -7.01
CA LYS A 2 24.32 -12.70 -6.80
C LYS A 2 23.25 -11.90 -7.54
N TYR A 3 22.29 -11.34 -6.81
CA TYR A 3 21.29 -10.45 -7.40
C TYR A 3 22.01 -9.28 -8.08
N PRO A 4 21.82 -9.05 -9.39
CA PRO A 4 22.52 -8.00 -10.11
C PRO A 4 22.02 -6.63 -9.64
N LYS A 5 22.93 -5.67 -9.49
CA LYS A 5 22.65 -4.28 -9.07
C LYS A 5 21.60 -3.55 -9.93
N SER A 6 21.16 -4.14 -11.05
CA SER A 6 20.19 -3.64 -12.01
C SER A 6 18.72 -3.78 -11.61
N GLU A 7 18.38 -4.60 -10.60
CA GLU A 7 16.97 -4.83 -10.22
C GLU A 7 16.40 -3.75 -9.29
N LYS A 8 17.27 -3.04 -8.54
CA LYS A 8 16.85 -1.99 -7.58
C LYS A 8 16.03 -0.85 -8.23
N PRO A 9 16.44 -0.26 -9.37
CA PRO A 9 15.68 0.83 -9.98
C PRO A 9 14.27 0.42 -10.45
N GLY A 10 14.13 -0.79 -11.01
CA GLY A 10 12.84 -1.33 -11.45
C GLY A 10 11.90 -1.56 -10.28
N PHE A 11 12.39 -2.22 -9.23
CA PHE A 11 11.63 -2.44 -8.01
C PHE A 11 11.14 -1.14 -7.35
N VAL A 12 12.00 -0.12 -7.27
CA VAL A 12 11.62 1.19 -6.72
C VAL A 12 10.56 1.88 -7.60
N ALA A 13 10.65 1.74 -8.93
CA ALA A 13 9.64 2.28 -9.84
C ALA A 13 8.28 1.59 -9.65
N ASP A 14 8.26 0.28 -9.51
CA ASP A 14 7.04 -0.50 -9.27
C ASP A 14 6.42 -0.17 -7.91
N TYR A 15 7.23 -0.08 -6.84
CA TYR A 15 6.78 0.37 -5.52
C TYR A 15 6.08 1.73 -5.63
N LYS A 16 6.72 2.71 -6.28
CA LYS A 16 6.15 4.05 -6.44
C LYS A 16 4.84 4.03 -7.22
N LYS A 17 4.74 3.19 -8.26
CA LYS A 17 3.52 3.04 -9.05
C LYS A 17 2.37 2.53 -8.19
N ILE A 18 2.59 1.50 -7.38
CA ILE A 18 1.58 0.95 -6.46
C ILE A 18 1.14 2.01 -5.44
N LEU A 19 2.10 2.76 -4.88
CA LEU A 19 1.80 3.84 -3.94
C LEU A 19 0.92 4.94 -4.59
N LEU A 20 1.23 5.32 -5.83
CA LEU A 20 0.44 6.31 -6.55
C LEU A 20 -0.97 5.81 -6.89
N GLU A 21 -1.13 4.55 -7.29
CA GLU A 21 -2.46 3.96 -7.51
C GLU A 21 -3.26 3.87 -6.20
N PHE A 22 -2.64 3.49 -5.07
CA PHE A 22 -3.28 3.55 -3.76
C PHE A 22 -3.84 4.97 -3.46
N LEU A 23 -3.00 6.00 -3.60
CA LEU A 23 -3.39 7.38 -3.35
C LEU A 23 -4.52 7.84 -4.30
N LYS A 24 -4.45 7.45 -5.57
CA LYS A 24 -5.50 7.73 -6.55
C LYS A 24 -6.83 7.10 -6.15
N TYR A 25 -6.83 5.85 -5.67
CA TYR A 25 -8.06 5.22 -5.16
C TYR A 25 -8.62 5.93 -3.93
N ILE A 26 -7.76 6.35 -2.99
CA ILE A 26 -8.19 7.13 -1.81
C ILE A 26 -8.85 8.46 -2.23
N ILE A 27 -8.22 9.23 -3.12
CA ILE A 27 -8.76 10.50 -3.62
C ILE A 27 -10.07 10.26 -4.38
N THR A 28 -10.12 9.23 -5.21
CA THR A 28 -11.32 8.86 -5.98
C THR A 28 -12.47 8.46 -5.05
N ALA A 29 -12.18 7.64 -4.02
CA ALA A 29 -13.16 7.27 -3.01
C ALA A 29 -13.65 8.48 -2.21
N GLN A 30 -12.80 9.48 -1.97
CA GLN A 30 -13.25 10.71 -1.30
C GLN A 30 -14.33 11.43 -2.14
N LYS A 31 -14.16 11.49 -3.47
CA LYS A 31 -15.00 12.26 -4.38
C LYS A 31 -16.26 11.53 -4.89
N LYS A 32 -16.26 10.20 -4.95
CA LYS A 32 -17.41 9.43 -5.45
C LYS A 32 -18.60 9.42 -4.48
N TYR A 33 -19.81 9.34 -5.01
CA TYR A 33 -21.02 9.12 -4.20
C TYR A 33 -21.11 7.66 -3.73
N TYR A 34 -20.84 6.70 -4.62
CA TYR A 34 -20.74 5.27 -4.29
C TYR A 34 -19.26 4.83 -4.23
N LYS A 35 -18.80 4.43 -3.03
CA LYS A 35 -17.37 4.28 -2.73
C LYS A 35 -16.91 2.83 -2.51
N LYS A 36 -17.85 1.87 -2.43
CA LYS A 36 -17.57 0.52 -1.93
C LYS A 36 -16.48 -0.21 -2.73
N THR A 37 -16.60 -0.23 -4.06
CA THR A 37 -15.62 -0.87 -4.94
C THR A 37 -14.27 -0.14 -4.93
N THR A 38 -14.28 1.19 -4.98
CA THR A 38 -13.05 1.99 -4.97
C THR A 38 -12.28 1.89 -3.64
N LEU A 39 -12.96 1.72 -2.51
CA LEU A 39 -12.30 1.45 -1.23
C LEU A 39 -11.75 0.02 -1.14
N GLN A 40 -12.39 -0.96 -1.77
CA GLN A 40 -11.83 -2.31 -1.91
C GLN A 40 -10.57 -2.30 -2.79
N ASP A 41 -10.58 -1.54 -3.88
CA ASP A 41 -9.39 -1.38 -4.73
C ASP A 41 -8.23 -0.75 -3.94
N ALA A 42 -8.51 0.26 -3.10
CA ALA A 42 -7.51 0.83 -2.20
C ALA A 42 -6.96 -0.20 -1.19
N ASP A 43 -7.82 -1.08 -0.67
CA ASP A 43 -7.43 -2.13 0.28
C ASP A 43 -6.47 -3.14 -0.38
N ILE A 44 -6.76 -3.54 -1.62
CA ILE A 44 -5.88 -4.41 -2.41
C ILE A 44 -4.52 -3.74 -2.65
N GLN A 45 -4.48 -2.46 -3.00
CA GLN A 45 -3.21 -1.75 -3.19
C GLN A 45 -2.41 -1.62 -1.88
N LEU A 46 -3.09 -1.48 -0.73
CA LEU A 46 -2.41 -1.44 0.56
C LEU A 46 -1.72 -2.77 0.87
N GLU A 47 -2.36 -3.90 0.57
CA GLU A 47 -1.75 -5.23 0.74
C GLU A 47 -0.54 -5.42 -0.20
N LEU A 48 -0.61 -4.89 -1.43
CA LEU A 48 0.56 -4.87 -2.33
C LEU A 48 1.70 -4.02 -1.74
N LEU A 49 1.42 -2.89 -1.10
CA LEU A 49 2.44 -2.08 -0.43
C LEU A 49 3.10 -2.82 0.73
N ARG A 50 2.34 -3.62 1.51
CA ARG A 50 2.90 -4.48 2.57
C ARG A 50 3.85 -5.51 2.00
N LEU A 51 3.43 -6.23 0.96
CA LEU A 51 4.28 -7.20 0.26
C LEU A 51 5.56 -6.56 -0.26
N PHE A 52 5.48 -5.37 -0.87
CA PHE A 52 6.66 -4.66 -1.35
C PHE A 52 7.57 -4.19 -0.19
N ASN A 53 7.03 -3.86 0.98
CA ASN A 53 7.83 -3.57 2.16
C ASN A 53 8.58 -4.83 2.65
N ASP A 54 7.90 -5.97 2.71
CA ASP A 54 8.51 -7.26 3.09
C ASP A 54 9.62 -7.65 2.10
N LEU A 55 9.35 -7.58 0.80
CA LEU A 55 10.36 -7.83 -0.24
C LEU A 55 11.54 -6.86 -0.17
N SER A 56 11.29 -5.59 0.17
CA SER A 56 12.38 -4.61 0.35
C SER A 56 13.33 -5.03 1.47
N TYR A 57 12.80 -5.63 2.53
CA TYR A 57 13.60 -6.12 3.65
C TYR A 57 14.31 -7.43 3.30
N ASP A 58 13.62 -8.39 2.70
CA ASP A 58 14.17 -9.69 2.29
C ASP A 58 15.34 -9.54 1.29
N LEU A 59 15.19 -8.59 0.35
CA LEU A 59 16.23 -8.26 -0.63
C LEU A 59 17.35 -7.36 -0.06
N LYS A 60 17.29 -7.03 1.24
CA LYS A 60 18.23 -6.15 1.94
C LYS A 60 18.36 -4.77 1.27
N PHE A 61 17.26 -4.26 0.72
CA PHE A 61 17.19 -2.90 0.16
C PHE A 61 17.04 -1.86 1.26
N ILE A 62 16.41 -2.23 2.38
CA ILE A 62 16.24 -1.43 3.58
C ILE A 62 16.76 -2.20 4.81
N ASP A 63 17.09 -1.48 5.88
CA ASP A 63 17.42 -2.04 7.18
C ASP A 63 16.15 -2.28 8.02
N GLU A 64 16.29 -3.07 9.07
CA GLU A 64 15.20 -3.46 9.98
C GLU A 64 14.46 -2.25 10.56
N LYS A 65 15.19 -1.18 10.92
CA LYS A 65 14.56 0.04 11.46
C LYS A 65 13.59 0.68 10.47
N ARG A 66 13.96 0.76 9.18
CA ARG A 66 13.09 1.29 8.13
C ARG A 66 11.93 0.35 7.84
N TYR A 67 12.18 -0.96 7.82
CA TYR A 67 11.16 -1.97 7.64
C TYR A 67 10.04 -1.84 8.69
N LEU A 68 10.41 -1.77 9.97
CA LEU A 68 9.47 -1.64 11.08
C LEU A 68 8.71 -0.32 11.02
N LEU A 69 9.41 0.79 10.75
CA LEU A 69 8.77 2.10 10.59
C LEU A 69 7.71 2.10 9.50
N ILE A 70 8.03 1.55 8.31
CA ILE A 70 7.09 1.50 7.19
C ILE A 70 5.93 0.55 7.50
N SER A 71 6.22 -0.61 8.09
CA SER A 71 5.21 -1.61 8.45
C SER A 71 4.18 -1.05 9.43
N ASP A 72 4.63 -0.31 10.45
CA ASP A 72 3.75 0.36 11.41
C ASP A 72 2.84 1.39 10.73
N ARG A 73 3.40 2.22 9.83
CA ARG A 73 2.61 3.17 9.04
C ARG A 73 1.57 2.50 8.15
N LEU A 74 1.93 1.42 7.47
CA LEU A 74 0.98 0.65 6.65
C LEU A 74 -0.11 0.00 7.51
N CYS A 75 0.21 -0.41 8.74
CA CYS A 75 -0.77 -0.89 9.72
C CYS A 75 -1.74 0.21 10.17
N GLU A 76 -1.24 1.40 10.52
CA GLU A 76 -2.06 2.59 10.83
C GLU A 76 -3.01 2.93 9.68
N ILE A 77 -2.50 2.98 8.46
CA ILE A 77 -3.31 3.27 7.25
C ILE A 77 -4.40 2.20 7.07
N GLY A 78 -4.09 0.92 7.27
CA GLY A 78 -5.06 -0.17 7.18
C GLY A 78 -6.18 -0.07 8.21
N ARG A 79 -5.87 0.32 9.45
CA ARG A 79 -6.90 0.56 10.48
C ARG A 79 -7.86 1.68 10.08
N LEU A 80 -7.32 2.78 9.54
CA LEU A 80 -8.13 3.91 9.07
C LEU A 80 -9.01 3.52 7.86
N LEU A 81 -8.43 2.81 6.89
CA LEU A 81 -9.13 2.35 5.70
C LEU A 81 -10.26 1.37 6.05
N GLY A 82 -9.98 0.40 6.94
CA GLY A 82 -10.97 -0.56 7.43
C GLY A 82 -12.14 0.12 8.17
N GLY A 83 -11.85 1.12 8.99
CA GLY A 83 -12.86 1.97 9.63
C GLY A 83 -13.74 2.68 8.61
N TRP A 84 -13.14 3.24 7.56
CA TRP A 84 -13.88 3.90 6.48
C TRP A 84 -14.75 2.91 5.70
N ILE A 85 -14.23 1.74 5.32
CA ILE A 85 -14.99 0.69 4.63
C ILE A 85 -16.21 0.27 5.47
N LYS A 86 -16.03 0.05 6.77
CA LYS A 86 -17.12 -0.32 7.69
C LYS A 86 -18.21 0.76 7.71
N SER A 87 -17.83 2.04 7.83
CA SER A 87 -18.78 3.16 7.82
C SER A 87 -19.60 3.29 6.53
N GLN A 88 -19.07 2.79 5.39
CA GLN A 88 -19.80 2.78 4.13
C GLN A 88 -20.78 1.61 4.04
N LYS A 89 -20.50 0.48 4.71
CA LYS A 89 -21.43 -0.66 4.78
C LYS A 89 -22.66 -0.36 5.63
N GLU A 90 -22.50 0.44 6.68
CA GLU A 90 -23.59 0.83 7.60
C GLU A 90 -24.53 1.90 7.02
N LYS A 91 -24.12 2.60 5.94
CA LYS A 91 -24.94 3.62 5.25
C LYS A 91 -25.75 3.09 4.06
N SER A 92 -25.58 1.83 3.70
CA SER A 92 -26.33 1.13 2.65
C SER A 92 -27.44 0.30 3.26
#